data_AF-A0A257HYF9-F1
#
_entry.id   AF-A0A257HYF9-F1
#
_cell.length_a   1.000
_cell.length_b   1.000
_cell.length_c   1.000
_cell.angle_alpha   90.00
_cell.angle_beta   90.00
_cell.angle_gamma   90.00
#
_symmetry.space_group_name_H-M   'P 1'
#
loop_
_entity.id
_entity.type
_entity.pdbx_description
1 polymer ?
#
loop_
_entity_poly.entity_id
_entity_poly.type
_entity_poly.pdbx_seq_one_letter_code
_entity_poly.pdbx_strand_id
1 'polypeptide(L)' 'MLGERIKALRIAKGYSSYETFAYEHNFNRSQFGRYENGEDLRYSSLLRVIRALGITPTEFFNEDFE' A
#
# COMPACT_ATOMS: atom_id res chain seq x y z
N MET A 1 -4.31 -7.74 8.54
CA MET A 1 -5.02 -7.65 7.22
C MET A 1 -4.25 -6.83 6.19
N LEU A 2 -4.39 -7.14 4.89
CA LEU A 2 -3.61 -6.54 3.79
C LEU A 2 -3.66 -4.99 3.73
N GLY A 3 -4.85 -4.39 3.88
CA GLY A 3 -5.01 -2.93 3.82
C GLY A 3 -4.30 -2.19 4.95
N GLU A 4 -4.32 -2.77 6.16
CA GLU A 4 -3.62 -2.22 7.33
C GLU A 4 -2.11 -2.27 7.13
N ARG A 5 -1.58 -3.35 6.54
CA ARG A 5 -0.15 -3.46 6.20
C ARG A 5 0.26 -2.37 5.21
N ILE A 6 -0.52 -2.14 4.15
CA ILE A 6 -0.26 -1.07 3.17
C ILE A 6 -0.21 0.29 3.88
N LYS A 7 -1.20 0.57 4.72
CA LYS A 7 -1.30 1.82 5.47
C LYS A 7 -0.12 2.02 6.44
N ALA A 8 0.24 0.99 7.19
CA ALA A 8 1.34 1.03 8.14
C ALA A 8 2.67 1.34 7.44
N LEU A 9 2.96 0.65 6.34
CA LEU A 9 4.17 0.87 5.55
C LEU A 9 4.19 2.27 4.91
N ARG A 10 3.05 2.76 4.41
CA ARG A 10 2.94 4.13 3.90
C ARG A 10 3.28 5.16 4.97
N ILE A 11 2.72 5.01 6.17
CA ILE A 11 2.98 5.93 7.31
C ILE A 11 4.45 5.86 7.73
N ALA A 12 5.03 4.65 7.80
CA ALA A 12 6.45 4.45 8.11
C ALA A 12 7.38 5.15 7.09
N LYS A 13 6.92 5.31 5.84
CA LYS A 13 7.61 6.10 4.80
C LYS A 13 7.41 7.62 4.90
N GLY A 14 6.75 8.11 5.93
CA GLY A 14 6.54 9.55 6.18
C GLY A 14 5.32 10.14 5.46
N TYR A 15 4.52 9.33 4.77
CA TYR A 15 3.27 9.80 4.18
C TYR A 15 2.15 9.77 5.22
N SER A 16 1.76 10.93 5.72
CA SER A 16 0.59 11.05 6.61
C SER A 16 -0.74 10.88 5.84
N SER A 17 -0.79 11.32 4.59
CA SER A 17 -1.96 11.23 3.72
C SER A 17 -1.82 10.16 2.63
N TYR A 18 -2.82 9.30 2.51
CA TYR A 18 -2.90 8.32 1.42
C TYR A 18 -3.13 9.00 0.07
N GLU A 19 -3.75 10.19 0.04
CA GLU A 19 -3.97 10.95 -1.19
C GLU A 19 -2.66 11.49 -1.76
N THR A 20 -1.76 11.95 -0.89
CA THR A 20 -0.42 12.41 -1.27
C THR A 20 0.39 11.25 -1.84
N PHE A 21 0.41 10.10 -1.15
CA PHE A 21 1.06 8.89 -1.63
C PHE A 21 0.49 8.46 -2.99
N ALA A 22 -0.84 8.41 -3.11
CA ALA A 22 -1.50 8.05 -4.36
C ALA A 22 -1.16 9.01 -5.50
N TYR A 23 -1.13 10.31 -5.24
CA TYR A 23 -0.78 11.31 -6.25
C TYR A 23 0.67 11.16 -6.73
N GLU A 24 1.63 11.05 -5.81
CA GLU A 24 3.05 10.94 -6.15
C GLU A 24 3.37 9.67 -6.94
N HIS A 25 2.74 8.55 -6.56
CA HIS A 25 2.96 7.25 -7.18
C HIS A 25 1.97 6.93 -8.31
N ASN A 26 1.24 7.94 -8.80
CA ASN A 26 0.30 7.84 -9.93
C ASN A 26 -0.79 6.75 -9.75
N PHE A 27 -1.32 6.64 -8.54
CA PHE A 27 -2.53 5.86 -8.24
C PHE A 27 -3.78 6.74 -8.28
N ASN A 28 -4.91 6.12 -8.61
CA ASN A 28 -6.20 6.75 -8.36
C ASN A 28 -6.42 6.87 -6.85
N ARG A 29 -6.63 8.09 -6.34
CA ARG A 29 -6.74 8.39 -4.90
C ARG A 29 -7.87 7.61 -4.23
N SER A 30 -9.06 7.58 -4.84
CA SER A 30 -10.22 6.88 -4.32
C SER A 30 -10.02 5.36 -4.30
N GLN A 31 -9.33 4.82 -5.30
CA GLN A 31 -9.01 3.39 -5.34
C GLN A 31 -7.95 3.03 -4.29
N PHE A 32 -6.93 3.87 -4.11
CA PHE A 32 -5.88 3.63 -3.13
C PHE A 32 -6.44 3.67 -1.69
N GLY A 33 -7.33 4.63 -1.39
CA GLY A 33 -8.02 4.67 -0.11
C GLY A 33 -8.85 3.41 0.17
N ARG A 34 -9.49 2.83 -0.87
CA ARG A 34 -10.21 1.55 -0.75
C ARG A 34 -9.29 0.39 -0.40
N TYR A 35 -8.09 0.33 -0.96
CA TYR A 35 -7.10 -0.69 -0.60
C TYR A 35 -6.74 -0.64 0.88
N GLU A 36 -6.49 0.56 1.42
CA GLU A 36 -6.17 0.71 2.84
C GLU A 36 -7.35 0.40 3.77
N ASN A 37 -8.58 0.50 3.27
CA ASN A 37 -9.80 0.12 3.97
C ASN A 37 -10.14 -1.37 3.84
N GLY A 38 -9.31 -2.16 3.17
CA GLY A 38 -9.47 -3.61 3.08
C GLY A 38 -10.33 -4.11 1.90
N GLU A 39 -10.59 -3.26 0.90
CA GLU A 39 -11.20 -3.74 -0.35
C GLU A 39 -10.23 -4.64 -1.12
N ASP A 40 -10.79 -5.68 -1.75
CA ASP A 40 -10.01 -6.59 -2.58
C ASP A 40 -9.23 -5.86 -3.66
N LEU A 41 -8.03 -6.36 -3.93
CA LEU A 41 -7.23 -5.87 -5.04
C LEU A 41 -6.62 -7.00 -5.86
N ARG A 42 -6.44 -6.71 -7.15
CA ARG A 42 -5.75 -7.61 -8.07
C ARG A 42 -4.29 -7.74 -7.64
N TYR A 43 -3.72 -8.93 -7.80
CA TYR A 43 -2.31 -9.18 -7.51
C TYR A 43 -1.36 -8.20 -8.22
N SER A 44 -1.65 -7.83 -9.48
CA SER A 44 -0.87 -6.82 -10.20
C SER A 44 -0.93 -5.43 -9.57
N SER A 45 -2.08 -5.03 -9.02
CA SER A 45 -2.21 -3.79 -8.23
C SER A 45 -1.37 -3.88 -6.96
N LEU A 46 -1.36 -5.04 -6.30
CA LEU A 46 -0.58 -5.24 -5.08
C LEU A 46 0.92 -5.09 -5.34
N LEU A 47 1.43 -5.70 -6.41
CA LEU A 47 2.83 -5.53 -6.80
C LEU A 47 3.19 -4.08 -7.13
N ARG A 48 2.26 -3.31 -7.72
CA ARG A 48 2.47 -1.87 -7.94
C ARG A 48 2.55 -1.10 -6.63
N VAL A 49 1.68 -1.41 -5.67
CA VAL A 49 1.70 -0.78 -4.34
C VAL A 49 3.00 -1.12 -3.61
N ILE A 50 3.40 -2.39 -3.59
CA ILE A 50 4.67 -2.86 -2.99
C ILE A 50 5.87 -2.11 -3.59
N ARG A 51 5.90 -1.95 -4.93
CA ARG A 51 6.95 -1.19 -5.62
C ARG A 51 6.94 0.29 -5.25
N ALA A 52 5.77 0.92 -5.15
CA ALA A 52 5.64 2.31 -4.71
C ALA A 52 6.07 2.49 -3.25
N LEU A 53 5.82 1.47 -2.42
CA LEU A 53 6.37 1.35 -1.08
C LEU A 53 7.87 1.02 -1.08
N GLY A 54 8.52 0.89 -2.24
CA GLY A 54 9.97 0.72 -2.40
C GLY A 54 10.56 -0.46 -1.64
N ILE A 55 9.79 -1.53 -1.49
CA ILE A 55 10.20 -2.80 -0.86
C ILE A 55 9.87 -3.96 -1.80
N THR A 56 10.39 -5.13 -1.48
CA THR A 56 10.12 -6.39 -2.18
C THR A 56 8.85 -7.06 -1.63
N PRO A 57 8.23 -8.00 -2.38
CA PRO A 57 7.14 -8.81 -1.85
C PRO A 57 7.53 -9.59 -0.60
N THR A 58 8.76 -10.09 -0.52
CA THR A 58 9.27 -10.80 0.66
C THR A 58 9.29 -9.92 1.91
N GLU A 59 9.72 -8.66 1.79
CA GLU A 59 9.69 -7.70 2.90
C GLU A 59 8.26 -7.27 3.25
N PHE A 60 7.37 -7.20 2.25
CA PHE A 60 5.96 -6.89 2.47
C PHE A 60 5.27 -8.00 3.27
N PHE A 61 5.48 -9.26 2.91
CA PHE A 61 4.95 -10.47 3.55
C PHE A 61 5.96 -11.10 4.52
N ASN A 62 6.58 -10.29 5.38
CA ASN A 62 7.53 -10.80 6.37
C ASN A 62 6.81 -11.55 7.51
N GLU A 63 7.59 -12.01 8.50
CA GLU A 63 7.08 -12.77 9.65
C GLU A 63 6.03 -12.03 10.48
N ASP A 64 5.98 -10.69 10.40
CA ASP A 64 4.99 -9.85 11.10
C ASP A 64 3.68 -9.66 10.30
N PHE A 65 3.51 -10.34 9.16
CA PHE A 65 2.32 -10.23 8.33
C PHE A 65 1.24 -11.25 8.74
N GLU A 66 0.17 -10.76 9.39
CA GLU A 66 -1.07 -11.50 9.72
C GLU A 66 -2.24 -11.22 8.75
#